data_AF-A0A933IBN4-F1
#
_entry.id   AF-A0A933IBN4-F1
#
_cell.length_a   1.000
_cell.length_b   1.000
_cell.length_c   1.000
_cell.angle_alpha   90.00
_cell.angle_beta   90.00
_cell.angle_gamma   90.00
#
_symmetry.space_group_name_H-M   'P 1'
#
loop_
_entity.id
_entity.type
_entity.pdbx_description
1 polymer ?
#
loop_
_entity_poly.entity_id
_entity_poly.type
_entity_poly.pdbx_seq_one_letter_code
_entity_poly.pdbx_strand_id
1 'polypeptide(L)'
;MKLHPLLDLHGNIPSFVRITAADVHEVNILDELIPEPGSYYVMDRGYIDFERLHRIHRENAYFVIRAKSNLRFHRIYSHPIKQESGLICDQTIVLDSDHSSQGYPDKLRRVKYYERETGQRLTFLTNNFEIPALTIAAIYKCRWQIELFFKWIKQHLRIKAFYGTSSNAIHT
;
A
#
# COMPACT_ATOMS: atom_id res chain seq x y z
N MET A 1 4.38 3.91 20.70
CA MET A 1 4.42 2.45 20.81
C MET A 1 3.45 1.86 19.80
N LYS A 2 3.94 1.06 18.84
CA LYS A 2 3.16 0.54 17.71
C LYS A 2 3.06 -0.98 17.83
N LEU A 3 1.86 -1.49 17.59
CA LEU A 3 1.47 -2.88 17.80
C LEU A 3 1.45 -3.55 16.41
N HIS A 4 2.19 -4.64 16.25
CA HIS A 4 2.19 -5.49 15.06
C HIS A 4 1.38 -6.76 15.34
N PRO A 5 0.09 -6.84 14.97
CA PRO A 5 -0.60 -8.12 14.94
C PRO A 5 -0.41 -8.74 13.56
N LEU A 6 0.27 -9.89 13.53
CA LEU A 6 0.19 -10.87 12.45
C LEU A 6 -1.08 -11.69 12.72
N LEU A 7 -2.01 -11.70 11.76
CA LEU A 7 -3.18 -12.57 11.83
C LEU A 7 -3.21 -13.39 10.54
N ASP A 8 -2.83 -14.65 10.67
CA ASP A 8 -3.07 -15.69 9.68
C ASP A 8 -4.45 -16.31 9.96
N LEU A 9 -5.31 -16.32 8.94
CA LEU A 9 -6.58 -17.02 8.96
C LEU A 9 -6.84 -17.57 7.56
N HIS A 10 -6.63 -18.87 7.41
CA HIS A 10 -7.06 -19.68 6.28
C HIS A 10 -8.49 -19.34 5.83
N GLY A 11 -8.62 -18.58 4.73
CA GLY A 11 -9.88 -18.38 4.02
C GLY A 11 -9.91 -17.12 3.16
N ASN A 12 -10.00 -17.29 1.83
CA ASN A 12 -10.44 -16.38 0.75
C ASN A 12 -10.24 -14.85 0.85
N ILE A 13 -9.33 -14.38 1.69
CA ILE A 13 -9.01 -12.98 1.92
C ILE A 13 -7.49 -12.87 1.97
N PRO A 14 -6.86 -11.95 1.21
CA PRO A 14 -5.43 -11.78 1.24
C PRO A 14 -4.97 -11.33 2.62
N SER A 15 -3.90 -11.97 3.10
CA SER A 15 -3.21 -11.70 4.36
C SER A 15 -2.79 -10.23 4.44
N PHE A 16 -3.37 -9.50 5.39
CA PHE A 16 -3.15 -8.07 5.57
C PHE A 16 -1.92 -7.82 6.45
N VAL A 17 -0.81 -7.33 5.88
CA VAL A 17 0.30 -6.76 6.66
C VAL A 17 0.11 -5.25 6.78
N ARG A 18 -0.28 -4.81 7.98
CA ARG A 18 -0.44 -3.39 8.33
C ARG A 18 0.89 -2.80 8.79
N ILE A 19 1.50 -1.97 7.93
CA ILE A 19 2.58 -1.05 8.31
C ILE A 19 1.95 0.36 8.44
N THR A 20 1.97 0.92 9.64
CA THR A 20 1.63 2.34 9.90
C THR A 20 2.67 2.94 10.80
N ALA A 21 3.27 4.09 10.47
CA ALA A 21 4.19 4.71 11.41
C ALA A 21 4.46 6.23 11.30
N ALA A 22 3.55 7.11 11.74
CA ALA A 22 3.82 8.54 11.96
C ALA A 22 5.29 8.91 12.32
N ASP A 23 5.83 9.83 11.50
CA ASP A 23 7.05 10.65 11.54
C ASP A 23 8.44 10.06 11.19
N VAL A 24 8.99 10.63 10.11
CA VAL A 24 10.38 10.84 9.64
C VAL A 24 11.37 9.65 9.47
N HIS A 25 11.10 8.44 9.95
CA HIS A 25 11.97 7.27 9.68
C HIS A 25 11.27 6.06 9.03
N GLU A 26 10.11 6.28 8.39
CA GLU A 26 9.20 5.23 7.90
C GLU A 26 9.71 4.38 6.72
N VAL A 27 10.52 4.91 5.80
CA VAL A 27 10.89 4.12 4.61
C VAL A 27 11.84 2.98 4.96
N ASN A 28 12.66 3.14 6.01
CA ASN A 28 13.62 2.14 6.46
C ASN A 28 12.96 0.88 7.01
N ILE A 29 11.68 0.92 7.41
CA ILE A 29 10.96 -0.30 7.83
C ILE A 29 10.81 -1.31 6.69
N LEU A 30 10.88 -0.85 5.43
CA LEU A 30 10.88 -1.72 4.26
C LEU A 30 12.21 -2.47 4.09
N ASP A 31 13.28 -2.05 4.78
CA ASP A 31 14.55 -2.77 4.77
C ASP A 31 14.45 -4.04 5.62
N GLU A 32 13.76 -3.94 6.76
CA GLU A 32 13.47 -5.06 7.67
C GLU A 32 12.31 -5.94 7.19
N LEU A 33 11.50 -5.45 6.25
CA LEU A 33 10.41 -6.22 5.68
C LEU A 33 10.95 -7.39 4.84
N ILE A 34 10.52 -8.60 5.20
CA ILE A 34 10.71 -9.80 4.38
C ILE A 34 9.39 -10.01 3.61
N PRO A 35 9.35 -9.75 2.29
CA PRO A 35 8.12 -9.92 1.53
C PRO A 35 7.72 -11.40 1.48
N GLU A 36 6.44 -11.67 1.72
CA GLU A 36 5.85 -13.00 1.60
C GLU A 36 5.23 -13.16 0.20
N PRO A 37 5.58 -14.20 -0.54
CA PRO A 37 5.00 -14.46 -1.86
C PRO A 37 3.47 -14.50 -1.83
N GLY A 38 2.83 -13.83 -2.78
CA GLY A 38 1.37 -13.74 -2.89
C GLY A 38 0.69 -12.74 -1.95
N SER A 39 1.42 -12.17 -0.98
CA SER A 39 0.87 -11.18 -0.04
C SER A 39 0.74 -9.79 -0.68
N TYR A 40 -0.20 -8.98 -0.15
CA TYR A 40 -0.47 -7.62 -0.62
C TYR A 40 -0.02 -6.57 0.40
N TYR A 41 0.89 -5.69 -0.03
CA TYR A 41 1.41 -4.59 0.77
C TYR A 41 0.77 -3.26 0.36
N VAL A 42 -0.06 -2.69 1.24
CA VAL A 42 -0.81 -1.46 0.97
C VAL A 42 -0.17 -0.27 1.68
N MET A 43 0.26 0.73 0.92
CA MET A 43 1.10 1.82 1.43
C MET A 43 0.65 3.21 0.99
N ASP A 44 0.92 4.21 1.81
CA ASP A 44 0.72 5.61 1.44
C ASP A 44 1.88 6.17 0.62
N ARG A 45 1.65 7.34 0.00
CA ARG A 45 2.62 8.00 -0.89
C ARG A 45 3.95 8.36 -0.22
N GLY A 46 4.00 8.40 1.11
CA GLY A 46 5.23 8.64 1.89
C GLY A 46 6.25 7.51 1.77
N TYR A 47 5.79 6.30 1.47
CA TYR A 47 6.60 5.09 1.36
C TYR A 47 7.10 4.81 -0.06
N ILE A 48 6.93 5.73 -1.02
CA ILE A 48 7.44 5.52 -2.37
C ILE A 48 8.96 5.51 -2.34
N ASP A 49 9.49 4.32 -2.59
CA ASP A 49 10.89 4.02 -2.87
C ASP A 49 10.92 2.89 -3.91
N PHE A 50 11.45 3.17 -5.09
CA PHE A 50 11.33 2.26 -6.22
C PHE A 50 12.20 1.01 -6.08
N GLU A 51 13.37 1.11 -5.46
CA GLU A 51 14.25 -0.03 -5.19
C GLU A 51 13.57 -1.02 -4.23
N ARG A 52 12.98 -0.49 -3.15
CA ARG A 52 12.25 -1.32 -2.17
C ARG A 52 10.98 -1.93 -2.76
N LEU A 53 10.25 -1.18 -3.60
CA LEU A 53 9.11 -1.73 -4.34
C LEU A 53 9.54 -2.83 -5.31
N HIS A 54 10.73 -2.71 -5.92
CA HIS A 54 11.28 -3.74 -6.80
C HIS A 54 11.66 -5.00 -6.03
N ARG A 55 12.20 -4.87 -4.82
CA ARG A 55 12.40 -6.00 -3.91
C ARG A 55 11.10 -6.77 -3.65
N ILE A 56 10.01 -6.08 -3.29
CA ILE A 56 8.69 -6.73 -3.10
C ILE A 56 8.28 -7.47 -4.38
N HIS A 57 8.45 -6.85 -5.55
CA HIS A 57 8.12 -7.47 -6.82
C HIS A 57 8.93 -8.74 -7.10
N ARG A 58 10.24 -8.71 -6.82
CA ARG A 58 11.15 -9.85 -7.03
C ARG A 58 10.85 -11.05 -6.13
N GLU A 59 10.26 -10.82 -4.96
CA GLU A 59 9.84 -11.87 -4.04
C GLU A 59 8.44 -12.42 -4.35
N ASN A 60 7.88 -12.14 -5.54
CA ASN A 60 6.54 -12.56 -5.95
C ASN A 60 5.42 -12.04 -5.03
N ALA A 61 5.65 -10.91 -4.38
CA ALA A 61 4.64 -10.22 -3.59
C ALA A 61 4.06 -9.03 -4.36
N TYR A 62 2.90 -8.57 -3.92
CA TYR A 62 2.17 -7.47 -4.56
C TYR A 62 2.15 -6.23 -3.68
N PHE A 63 2.15 -5.06 -4.30
CA PHE A 63 1.91 -3.81 -3.58
C PHE A 63 0.81 -2.96 -4.21
N VAL A 64 0.15 -2.15 -3.39
CA VAL A 64 -0.74 -1.07 -3.81
C VAL A 64 -0.34 0.19 -3.07
N ILE A 65 0.28 1.13 -3.78
CA ILE A 65 0.80 2.36 -3.18
C ILE A 65 0.17 3.60 -3.82
N ARG A 66 -0.13 4.62 -3.00
CA ARG A 66 -0.62 5.91 -3.53
C ARG A 66 0.51 6.64 -4.27
N ALA A 67 0.28 7.02 -5.52
CA ALA A 67 1.24 7.76 -6.32
C ALA A 67 1.44 9.20 -5.81
N LYS A 68 2.66 9.73 -5.94
CA LYS A 68 2.94 11.17 -5.79
C LYS A 68 2.45 11.95 -7.02
N SER A 69 2.06 13.21 -6.84
CA SER A 69 1.55 14.07 -7.91
C SER A 69 2.60 14.41 -8.97
N ASN A 70 3.87 14.44 -8.58
CA ASN A 70 5.03 14.73 -9.44
C ASN A 70 5.68 13.47 -10.04
N LEU A 71 5.00 12.31 -10.02
CA LEU A 71 5.50 11.07 -10.62
C LEU A 71 5.74 11.29 -12.13
N ARG A 72 6.98 11.04 -12.58
CA ARG A 72 7.36 11.08 -13.99
C ARG A 72 7.30 9.68 -14.59
N PHE A 73 6.51 9.52 -15.65
CA PHE A 73 6.29 8.25 -16.31
C PHE A 73 5.73 8.50 -17.71
N HIS A 74 5.96 7.55 -18.61
CA HIS A 74 5.25 7.45 -19.87
C HIS A 74 4.32 6.23 -19.85
N ARG A 75 3.21 6.37 -20.58
CA ARG A 75 2.20 5.32 -20.72
C ARG A 75 2.56 4.42 -21.89
N ILE A 76 2.56 3.11 -21.64
CA ILE A 76 2.71 2.10 -22.68
C ILE A 76 1.33 1.71 -23.24
N TYR A 77 0.39 1.35 -22.37
CA TYR A 77 -0.94 0.90 -22.76
C TYR A 77 -2.02 1.53 -21.87
N SER A 78 -3.22 1.69 -22.43
CA SER A 78 -4.46 1.97 -21.68
C SER A 78 -5.36 0.75 -21.75
N HIS A 79 -5.86 0.31 -20.61
CA HIS A 79 -6.82 -0.78 -20.51
C HIS A 79 -8.25 -0.22 -20.52
N PRO A 80 -9.23 -0.96 -21.07
CA PRO A 80 -10.62 -0.53 -21.08
C PRO A 80 -11.16 -0.43 -19.65
N ILE A 81 -11.96 0.61 -19.39
CA ILE A 81 -12.61 0.85 -18.11
C ILE A 81 -14.11 1.09 -18.30
N LYS A 82 -14.88 0.74 -17.28
CA LYS A 82 -16.29 1.10 -17.16
C LYS A 82 -16.41 2.44 -16.43
N GLN A 83 -16.82 3.50 -17.11
CA GLN A 83 -16.85 4.85 -16.54
C GLN A 83 -17.78 4.96 -15.31
N GLU A 84 -18.86 4.18 -15.29
CA GLU A 84 -19.83 4.13 -14.20
C GLU A 84 -19.23 3.62 -12.87
N SER A 85 -18.08 2.93 -12.92
CA SER A 85 -17.40 2.36 -11.74
C SER A 85 -16.63 3.38 -10.90
N GLY A 86 -16.43 4.61 -11.41
CA GLY A 86 -15.55 5.61 -10.79
C GLY A 86 -14.08 5.45 -11.15
N LEU A 87 -13.70 4.42 -11.92
CA LEU A 87 -12.38 4.35 -12.55
C LEU A 87 -12.23 5.49 -13.57
N ILE A 88 -11.08 6.17 -13.50
CA ILE A 88 -10.68 7.24 -14.43
C ILE A 88 -9.69 6.69 -15.45
N CYS A 89 -8.76 5.83 -15.01
CA CYS A 89 -7.86 5.11 -15.93
C CYS A 89 -7.32 3.83 -15.31
N ASP A 90 -6.98 2.89 -16.18
CA ASP A 90 -6.14 1.74 -15.89
C ASP A 90 -5.06 1.67 -16.98
N GLN A 91 -3.80 1.75 -16.60
CA GLN A 91 -2.70 1.98 -17.53
C GLN A 91 -1.47 1.16 -17.16
N THR A 92 -0.79 0.63 -18.17
CA THR A 92 0.58 0.15 -18.02
C THR A 92 1.54 1.30 -18.31
N ILE A 93 2.47 1.55 -17.40
CA ILE A 93 3.42 2.66 -17.45
C ILE A 93 4.86 2.18 -17.21
N VAL A 94 5.82 3.00 -17.61
CA VAL A 94 7.23 2.87 -17.24
C VAL A 94 7.70 4.21 -16.67
N LEU A 95 8.58 4.17 -15.69
CA LEU A 95 9.10 5.37 -15.02
C LEU A 95 10.12 6.08 -15.92
N ASP A 96 10.08 7.41 -15.93
CA ASP A 96 10.95 8.22 -16.82
C ASP A 96 12.21 8.73 -16.14
N SER A 97 12.18 8.91 -14.81
CA SER A 97 13.32 9.48 -14.08
C SER A 97 14.44 8.46 -13.96
N ASP A 98 15.68 8.87 -14.22
CA ASP A 98 16.87 8.02 -14.18
C ASP A 98 16.94 7.21 -12.87
N HIS A 99 16.83 7.87 -11.72
CA HIS A 99 16.84 7.19 -10.42
C HIS A 99 15.67 6.21 -10.23
N SER A 100 14.47 6.57 -10.71
CA SER A 100 13.28 5.74 -10.49
C SER A 100 13.22 4.54 -11.42
N SER A 101 13.64 4.71 -12.67
CA SER A 101 13.74 3.65 -13.66
C SER A 101 14.90 2.69 -13.35
N GLN A 102 16.00 3.16 -12.79
CA GLN A 102 17.06 2.29 -12.27
C GLN A 102 16.57 1.48 -11.06
N GLY A 103 15.84 2.11 -10.13
CA GLY A 103 15.33 1.43 -8.94
C GLY A 103 14.17 0.46 -9.23
N TYR A 104 13.35 0.73 -10.24
CA TYR A 104 12.28 -0.15 -10.70
C TYR A 104 12.25 -0.15 -12.25
N PRO A 105 13.02 -1.05 -12.89
CA PRO A 105 13.13 -1.10 -14.36
C PRO A 105 11.90 -1.74 -15.03
N ASP A 106 11.08 -2.46 -14.28
CA ASP A 106 9.92 -3.17 -14.79
C ASP A 106 8.70 -2.25 -15.01
N LYS A 107 7.70 -2.77 -15.74
CA LYS A 107 6.45 -2.07 -15.97
C LYS A 107 5.65 -1.98 -14.68
N LEU A 108 5.02 -0.83 -14.46
CA LEU A 108 4.05 -0.62 -13.37
C LEU A 108 2.64 -0.47 -13.93
N ARG A 109 1.66 -0.85 -13.13
CA ARG A 109 0.26 -0.53 -13.41
C ARG A 109 -0.15 0.70 -12.62
N ARG A 110 -0.74 1.66 -13.32
CA ARG A 110 -1.30 2.89 -12.77
C ARG A 110 -2.81 2.85 -12.86
N VAL A 111 -3.47 2.92 -11.71
CA VAL A 111 -4.93 3.00 -11.60
C VAL A 111 -5.32 4.37 -11.06
N LYS A 112 -6.19 5.09 -11.75
CA LYS A 112 -6.83 6.30 -11.22
C LYS A 112 -8.29 6.03 -10.91
N TYR A 113 -8.72 6.49 -9.74
CA TYR A 113 -10.06 6.29 -9.22
C TYR A 113 -10.61 7.60 -8.65
N TYR A 114 -11.88 7.89 -8.94
CA TYR A 114 -12.63 8.97 -8.35
C TYR A 114 -13.47 8.44 -7.19
N GLU A 115 -13.14 8.85 -5.98
CA GLU A 115 -13.90 8.52 -4.80
C GLU A 115 -15.07 9.50 -4.65
N ARG A 116 -16.28 9.01 -4.89
CA ARG A 116 -17.51 9.84 -4.85
C ARG A 116 -17.81 10.40 -3.47
N GLU A 117 -17.55 9.64 -2.41
CA GLU A 117 -17.87 10.03 -1.03
C GLU A 117 -17.05 11.24 -0.56
N THR A 118 -15.75 11.27 -0.89
CA THR A 118 -14.83 12.33 -0.47
C THR A 118 -14.57 13.38 -1.56
N GLY A 119 -15.04 13.12 -2.78
CA GLY A 119 -14.73 13.92 -3.97
C GLY A 119 -13.26 13.85 -4.40
N GLN A 120 -12.46 12.93 -3.85
CA GLN A 120 -11.02 12.85 -4.13
C GLN A 120 -10.70 12.03 -5.39
N ARG A 121 -9.68 12.48 -6.11
CA ARG A 121 -9.02 11.68 -7.16
C ARG A 121 -7.81 10.98 -6.58
N LEU A 122 -7.86 9.66 -6.55
CA LEU A 122 -6.79 8.81 -6.07
C LEU A 122 -6.05 8.21 -7.26
N THR A 123 -4.72 8.14 -7.16
CA THR A 123 -3.87 7.47 -8.14
C THR A 123 -3.04 6.43 -7.40
N PHE A 124 -3.05 5.20 -7.89
CA PHE A 124 -2.36 4.06 -7.32
C PHE A 124 -1.33 3.53 -8.30
N LEU A 125 -0.22 3.03 -7.77
CA LEU A 125 0.74 2.18 -8.46
C LEU A 125 0.69 0.78 -7.86
N THR A 126 0.79 -0.22 -8.73
CA THR A 126 0.86 -1.63 -8.35
C THR A 126 1.68 -2.40 -9.37
N ASN A 127 2.32 -3.48 -8.92
CA ASN A 127 2.93 -4.49 -9.78
C ASN A 127 1.94 -5.62 -10.15
N ASN A 128 0.69 -5.58 -9.68
CA ASN A 128 -0.32 -6.58 -10.00
C ASN A 128 -1.14 -6.19 -11.25
N PHE A 129 -0.99 -6.99 -12.30
CA PHE A 129 -1.71 -6.83 -13.57
C PHE A 129 -2.90 -7.79 -13.73
N GLU A 130 -3.07 -8.74 -12.81
CA GLU A 130 -4.03 -9.84 -12.93
C GLU A 130 -5.40 -9.47 -12.38
N ILE A 131 -5.44 -8.80 -11.22
CA ILE A 131 -6.70 -8.47 -10.58
C ILE A 131 -7.37 -7.24 -11.21
N PRO A 132 -8.70 -7.09 -11.13
CA PRO A 132 -9.39 -5.92 -11.69
C PRO A 132 -8.90 -4.59 -11.08
N ALA A 133 -8.84 -3.53 -11.88
CA ALA A 133 -8.42 -2.20 -11.42
C ALA A 133 -9.31 -1.65 -10.27
N LEU A 134 -10.60 -2.01 -10.28
CA LEU A 134 -11.51 -1.64 -9.20
C LEU A 134 -11.13 -2.33 -7.88
N THR A 135 -10.63 -3.57 -7.94
CA THR A 135 -10.12 -4.30 -6.77
C THR A 135 -8.88 -3.62 -6.20
N ILE A 136 -7.99 -3.07 -7.03
CA ILE A 136 -6.85 -2.25 -6.56
C ILE A 136 -7.33 -1.04 -5.74
N ALA A 137 -8.36 -0.33 -6.23
CA ALA A 137 -8.94 0.79 -5.49
C ALA A 137 -9.60 0.32 -4.18
N ALA A 138 -10.30 -0.82 -4.19
CA ALA A 138 -10.93 -1.39 -3.00
C ALA A 138 -9.91 -1.83 -1.93
N ILE A 139 -8.81 -2.48 -2.35
CA ILE A 139 -7.70 -2.88 -1.46
C ILE A 139 -7.15 -1.66 -0.72
N TYR A 140 -6.91 -0.55 -1.43
CA TYR A 140 -6.44 0.67 -0.79
C TYR A 140 -7.47 1.29 0.16
N LYS A 141 -8.77 1.22 -0.17
CA LYS A 141 -9.86 1.71 0.69
C LYS A 141 -9.98 0.93 1.99
N CYS A 142 -9.75 -0.38 1.99
CA CYS A 142 -9.74 -1.18 3.23
C CYS A 142 -8.73 -0.63 4.26
N ARG A 143 -7.62 -0.04 3.81
CA ARG A 143 -6.65 0.64 4.68
C ARG A 143 -7.28 1.80 5.47
N TRP A 144 -8.11 2.62 4.83
CA TRP A 144 -8.78 3.76 5.47
C TRP A 144 -9.80 3.31 6.52
N GLN A 145 -10.54 2.24 6.24
CA GLN A 145 -11.48 1.67 7.22
C GLN A 145 -10.76 1.26 8.50
N ILE A 146 -9.56 0.69 8.39
CA ILE A 146 -8.71 0.34 9.53
C ILE A 146 -8.25 1.59 10.29
N GLU A 147 -7.80 2.64 9.59
CA GLU A 147 -7.43 3.90 10.25
C GLU A 147 -8.60 4.55 10.98
N LEU A 148 -9.78 4.58 10.36
CA LEU A 148 -11.00 5.09 10.97
C LEU A 148 -11.39 4.26 12.20
N PHE A 149 -11.23 2.94 12.14
CA PHE A 149 -11.44 2.06 13.28
C PHE A 149 -10.47 2.36 14.44
N PHE A 150 -9.16 2.51 14.17
CA PHE A 150 -8.19 2.87 15.22
C PHE A 150 -8.39 4.29 15.75
N LYS A 151 -8.79 5.23 14.89
CA LYS A 151 -9.18 6.59 15.30
C LYS A 151 -10.40 6.53 16.21
N TRP A 152 -11.42 5.75 15.83
CA TRP A 152 -12.62 5.54 16.62
C TRP A 152 -12.30 4.92 17.98
N ILE A 153 -11.48 3.86 18.03
CA ILE A 153 -10.99 3.24 19.28
C ILE A 153 -10.32 4.30 20.17
N LYS A 154 -9.37 5.07 19.63
CA LYS A 154 -8.65 6.08 20.41
C LYS A 154 -9.55 7.21 20.91
N GLN A 155 -10.60 7.56 20.17
CA GLN A 155 -11.54 8.62 20.52
C GLN A 155 -12.60 8.16 21.53
N HIS A 156 -13.04 6.91 21.48
CA HIS A 156 -14.18 6.41 22.25
C HIS A 156 -13.79 5.49 23.40
N LEU A 157 -12.57 4.95 23.40
CA LEU A 157 -12.01 4.23 24.54
C LEU A 157 -10.95 5.12 25.21
N ARG A 158 -11.22 5.54 26.46
CA ARG A 158 -10.22 6.20 27.34
C ARG A 158 -9.19 5.17 27.82
N ILE A 159 -8.33 4.71 26.91
CA ILE A 159 -7.34 3.67 27.22
C ILE A 159 -6.15 4.34 27.92
N LYS A 160 -6.04 4.16 29.24
CA LYS A 160 -4.97 4.72 30.08
C LYS A 160 -3.63 3.97 29.97
N ALA A 161 -3.61 2.75 29.48
CA ALA A 161 -2.40 2.01 29.13
C ALA A 161 -2.78 0.85 28.22
N PHE A 162 -2.04 0.65 27.14
CA PHE A 162 -2.03 -0.61 26.41
C PHE A 162 -0.83 -1.42 26.91
N TYR A 163 -1.08 -2.60 27.45
CA TYR A 163 -0.02 -3.56 27.75
C TYR A 163 0.51 -4.12 26.43
N GLY A 164 1.74 -3.76 26.08
CA GLY A 164 2.51 -4.43 25.05
C GLY A 164 3.34 -5.53 25.70
N THR A 165 3.27 -6.76 25.19
CA THR A 165 4.21 -7.82 25.57
C THR A 165 5.56 -7.53 24.90
N SER A 166 6.37 -6.68 25.52
CA SER A 166 7.80 -6.62 25.23
C SER A 166 8.48 -7.80 25.91
N SER A 167 9.10 -8.69 25.14
CA SER A 167 10.07 -9.66 25.68
C SER A 167 11.41 -8.97 25.97
N ASN A 168 11.40 -8.06 26.93
CA ASN A 168 12.60 -7.45 27.53
C ASN A 168 12.28 -6.99 28.96
N ALA A 169 11.62 -7.86 29.73
CA ALA A 169 11.37 -7.67 31.15
C ALA A 169 11.95 -8.83 31.96
N ILE A 170 13.18 -9.24 31.67
CA ILE A 170 14.06 -9.93 32.63
C ILE A 170 15.49 -9.50 32.31
N HIS A 171 16.02 -8.54 33.05
CA HIS A 171 17.38 -8.57 33.62
C HIS A 171 17.55 -7.36 34.56
N THR A 172 17.48 -7.68 35.85
CA THR A 172 17.82 -6.92 37.06
C THR A 172 16.77 -5.94 37.60
#